data_AF-A0A2H0P0W2-F1
#
_entry.id   AF-A0A2H0P0W2-F1
#
_cell.length_a   1.000
_cell.length_b   1.000
_cell.length_c   1.000
_cell.angle_alpha   90.00
_cell.angle_beta   90.00
_cell.angle_gamma   90.00
#
_symmetry.space_group_name_H-M   'P 1'
#
loop_
_entity.id
_entity.type
_entity.pdbx_description
1 polymer ?
#
loop_
_entity_poly.entity_id
_entity_poly.type
_entity_poly.pdbx_seq_one_letter_code
_entity_poly.pdbx_strand_id
1 'polypeptide(L)'
;MRPYDPAKTLGDPKFVQKAIVEALLEGDSEAVMEIYSAHLRVLNRTHAAAKLHVSRQHVHRMMSNANPRLDTFARFMGLLKTEASDRAQATFRGARS
;
A
#
# COMPACT_ATOMS: atom_id res chain seq x y z
N MET A 1 22.04 -0.71 15.97
CA MET A 1 20.58 -0.49 15.93
C MET A 1 20.31 0.53 14.83
N ARG A 2 19.80 0.12 13.66
CA ARG A 2 19.51 1.08 12.57
C ARG A 2 18.26 1.88 12.97
N PRO A 3 18.25 3.22 12.81
CA PRO A 3 17.04 4.00 13.02
C PRO A 3 16.02 3.58 11.95
N TYR A 4 15.05 2.77 12.36
CA TYR A 4 13.90 2.39 11.54
C TYR A 4 12.98 3.60 11.53
N ASP A 5 12.95 4.32 10.41
CA ASP A 5 12.05 5.45 10.19
C ASP A 5 10.79 4.92 9.47
N PRO A 6 9.73 4.53 10.21
CA PRO A 6 8.55 3.91 9.63
C PRO A 6 7.89 4.80 8.57
N ALA A 7 8.04 6.12 8.66
CA ALA A 7 7.47 7.06 7.69
C ALA A 7 8.10 6.95 6.29
N LYS A 8 9.38 6.56 6.19
CA LYS A 8 10.07 6.37 4.90
C LYS A 8 9.85 4.98 4.31
N THR A 9 9.76 3.94 5.14
CA THR A 9 9.52 2.55 4.70
C THR A 9 8.06 2.28 4.34
N LEU A 10 7.11 2.86 5.07
CA LEU A 10 5.67 2.82 4.72
C LEU A 10 5.35 3.59 3.44
N GLY A 11 6.27 4.47 3.01
CA GLY A 11 6.18 5.19 1.77
C GLY A 11 6.51 4.35 0.54
N ASP A 12 7.23 3.23 0.63
CA ASP A 12 7.61 2.38 -0.51
C ASP A 12 6.60 1.23 -0.72
N PRO A 13 5.79 1.27 -1.80
CA PRO A 13 4.77 0.24 -2.05
C PRO A 13 5.36 -1.17 -2.18
N LYS A 14 6.60 -1.33 -2.65
CA LYS A 14 7.26 -2.64 -2.73
C LYS A 14 7.59 -3.20 -1.35
N PHE A 15 8.12 -2.34 -0.48
CA PHE A 15 8.45 -2.71 0.89
C PHE A 15 7.18 -3.07 1.67
N VAL A 16 6.12 -2.27 1.53
CA VAL A 16 4.82 -2.52 2.16
C VAL A 16 4.22 -3.84 1.70
N GLN A 17 4.24 -4.12 0.39
CA GLN A 17 3.74 -5.39 -0.14
C GLN A 17 4.53 -6.59 0.42
N LYS A 18 5.86 -6.48 0.47
CA LYS A 18 6.71 -7.54 1.01
C LYS A 18 6.44 -7.79 2.49
N ALA A 19 6.38 -6.72 3.30
CA ALA A 19 6.11 -6.81 4.73
C ALA A 19 4.74 -7.44 5.03
N ILE A 20 3.72 -7.12 4.23
CA ILE A 20 2.40 -7.75 4.35
C ILE A 20 2.46 -9.25 4.05
N VAL A 21 3.18 -9.65 3.00
CA VAL A 21 3.31 -11.08 2.63
C VAL A 21 4.08 -11.84 3.71
N GLU A 22 5.16 -11.26 4.24
CA GLU A 22 5.93 -11.86 5.34
C GLU A 22 5.05 -12.07 6.58
N ALA A 23 4.32 -11.05 7.02
CA ALA A 23 3.40 -11.15 8.15
C ALA A 23 2.27 -12.19 7.91
N LEU A 24 1.74 -12.29 6.69
CA LEU A 24 0.77 -13.33 6.33
C LEU A 24 1.36 -14.74 6.42
N LEU A 25 2.61 -14.94 5.97
CA LEU A 25 3.29 -16.24 6.03
C LEU A 25 3.63 -16.65 7.46
N GLU A 26 3.91 -15.69 8.34
CA GLU A 26 4.15 -15.89 9.76
C GLU A 26 2.85 -16.11 10.57
N GLY A 27 1.68 -15.90 9.94
CA GLY A 27 0.37 -15.98 10.60
C GLY A 27 0.07 -14.79 11.50
N ASP A 28 0.87 -13.73 11.42
CA ASP A 28 0.69 -12.50 12.20
C ASP A 28 -0.34 -11.58 11.53
N SER A 29 -1.61 -11.88 11.78
CA SER A 29 -2.71 -11.07 11.26
C SER A 29 -2.73 -9.64 11.84
N GLU A 30 -2.18 -9.42 13.03
CA GLU A 30 -2.17 -8.10 13.67
C GLU A 30 -1.18 -7.17 12.96
N ALA A 31 0.03 -7.65 12.69
CA ALA A 31 1.03 -6.92 11.91
C ALA A 31 0.53 -6.58 10.49
N VAL A 32 -0.19 -7.50 9.83
CA VAL A 32 -0.83 -7.22 8.54
C VAL A 32 -1.77 -6.02 8.63
N MET A 33 -2.60 -5.98 9.69
CA MET A 33 -3.56 -4.90 9.89
C MET A 33 -2.90 -3.57 10.25
N GLU A 34 -1.82 -3.59 11.03
CA GLU A 34 -1.03 -2.40 11.32
C GLU A 34 -0.43 -1.81 10.04
N ILE A 35 0.25 -2.63 9.23
CA ILE A 35 0.87 -2.19 7.98
C ILE A 35 -0.19 -1.67 7.00
N TYR A 36 -1.31 -2.38 6.89
CA TYR A 36 -2.46 -1.98 6.08
C TYR A 36 -2.97 -0.59 6.49
N SER A 37 -3.27 -0.40 7.77
CA SER A 37 -3.83 0.86 8.29
C SER A 37 -2.84 2.02 8.16
N ALA A 38 -1.55 1.77 8.40
CA ALA A 38 -0.50 2.77 8.30
C ALA A 38 -0.32 3.24 6.86
N HIS A 39 -0.32 2.33 5.88
CA HIS A 39 -0.21 2.69 4.47
C HIS A 39 -1.44 3.42 3.95
N LEU A 40 -2.65 3.04 4.40
CA LEU A 40 -3.89 3.76 4.06
C LEU A 40 -3.84 5.24 4.49
N ARG A 41 -3.22 5.58 5.63
CA ARG A 41 -3.07 6.98 6.09
C ARG A 41 -2.19 7.82 5.18
N VAL A 42 -1.20 7.20 4.53
CA VAL A 42 -0.27 7.86 3.61
C VAL A 42 -0.82 7.87 2.18
N LEU A 43 -1.76 6.99 1.86
CA LEU A 43 -2.35 6.86 0.54
C LEU A 43 -3.20 8.08 0.16
N ASN A 44 -2.88 8.71 -0.98
CA ASN A 44 -3.69 9.79 -1.51
C ASN A 44 -4.98 9.23 -2.15
N ARG A 45 -6.12 9.47 -1.50
CA ARG A 45 -7.47 9.03 -1.91
C ARG A 45 -7.80 9.28 -3.38
N THR A 46 -7.41 10.45 -3.88
CA THR A 46 -7.72 10.87 -5.25
C THR A 46 -6.91 10.07 -6.26
N HIS A 47 -5.64 9.82 -5.94
CA HIS A 47 -4.74 9.03 -6.77
C HIS A 47 -5.16 7.55 -6.79
N ALA A 48 -5.48 7.00 -5.62
CA ALA A 48 -5.94 5.62 -5.49
C ALA A 48 -7.24 5.35 -6.26
N ALA A 49 -8.22 6.26 -6.19
CA ALA A 49 -9.49 6.13 -6.92
C ALA A 49 -9.28 6.11 -8.44
N ALA A 50 -8.42 7.00 -8.95
CA ALA A 50 -8.08 7.07 -10.37
C ALA A 50 -7.39 5.79 -10.86
N LYS A 51 -6.46 5.25 -10.07
CA LYS A 51 -5.66 4.06 -10.43
C LYS A 51 -6.45 2.76 -10.39
N LEU A 52 -7.37 2.63 -9.44
CA LEU A 52 -8.20 1.44 -9.28
C LEU A 52 -9.47 1.48 -10.15
N HIS A 53 -9.73 2.57 -10.87
CA HIS A 53 -11.00 2.79 -11.58
C HIS A 53 -12.23 2.58 -10.68
N VAL A 54 -12.11 2.93 -9.39
CA VAL A 54 -13.19 2.82 -8.41
C VAL A 54 -13.62 4.20 -7.93
N SER A 55 -14.85 4.29 -7.41
CA SER A 55 -15.34 5.55 -6.87
C SER A 55 -14.56 5.98 -5.62
N ARG A 56 -14.48 7.29 -5.37
CA ARG A 56 -13.88 7.84 -4.13
C ARG A 56 -14.53 7.30 -2.86
N GLN A 57 -15.84 7.03 -2.91
CA GLN A 57 -16.56 6.38 -1.80
C GLN A 57 -16.06 4.95 -1.56
N HIS A 58 -15.73 4.20 -2.62
CA HIS A 58 -15.18 2.86 -2.49
C HIS A 58 -13.82 2.93 -1.77
N VAL A 59 -12.93 3.83 -2.18
CA VAL A 59 -11.64 4.07 -1.50
C VAL A 59 -11.83 4.50 -0.05
N HIS A 60 -12.79 5.40 0.21
CA HIS A 60 -13.11 5.80 1.59
C HIS A 60 -13.54 4.61 2.44
N ARG A 61 -14.36 3.71 1.90
CA ARG A 61 -14.82 2.50 2.60
C ARG A 61 -13.68 1.53 2.89
N MET A 62 -12.71 1.43 1.97
CA MET A 62 -11.47 0.67 2.21
C MET A 62 -10.67 1.28 3.36
N MET A 63 -10.57 2.62 3.41
CA MET A 63 -9.83 3.33 4.46
C MET A 63 -10.51 3.32 5.83
N SER A 64 -11.83 3.28 5.86
CA SER A 64 -12.59 3.32 7.11
C SER A 64 -12.74 1.96 7.79
N ASN A 65 -12.46 0.87 7.08
CA ASN A 65 -12.64 -0.47 7.61
C ASN A 65 -11.32 -1.04 8.12
N ALA A 66 -11.21 -1.14 9.45
CA ALA A 66 -10.05 -1.71 10.13
C ALA A 66 -9.92 -3.24 9.93
N ASN A 67 -10.92 -3.91 9.33
CA ASN A 67 -10.87 -5.30 8.93
C ASN A 67 -11.46 -5.48 7.52
N PRO A 68 -10.68 -5.27 6.45
CA PRO A 68 -11.15 -5.36 5.09
C PRO A 68 -11.53 -6.81 4.75
N ARG A 69 -12.58 -6.97 3.95
CA ARG A 69 -12.86 -8.27 3.34
C ARG A 69 -11.71 -8.68 2.41
N LEU A 70 -11.55 -9.97 2.18
CA LEU A 70 -10.47 -10.52 1.35
C LEU A 70 -10.45 -9.90 -0.06
N ASP A 71 -11.61 -9.62 -0.65
CA ASP A 71 -11.73 -8.95 -1.96
C ASP A 71 -11.19 -7.51 -1.92
N THR A 72 -11.45 -6.80 -0.82
CA THR A 72 -10.96 -5.45 -0.59
C THR A 72 -9.45 -5.44 -0.36
N PHE A 73 -8.96 -6.41 0.40
CA PHE A 73 -7.54 -6.61 0.64
C PHE A 73 -6.76 -6.98 -0.63
N ALA A 74 -7.30 -7.87 -1.47
CA ALA A 74 -6.70 -8.23 -2.75
C ALA A 74 -6.58 -7.03 -3.70
N ARG A 75 -7.59 -6.15 -3.73
CA ARG A 75 -7.55 -4.89 -4.50
C ARG A 75 -6.45 -3.95 -3.97
N PHE A 76 -6.31 -3.86 -2.64
CA PHE A 76 -5.24 -3.09 -2.03
C PHE A 76 -3.85 -3.63 -2.41
N MET A 77 -3.65 -4.95 -2.34
CA MET A 77 -2.40 -5.59 -2.79
C MET A 77 -2.11 -5.34 -4.28
N GLY A 78 -3.15 -5.32 -5.11
CA GLY A 78 -3.06 -4.92 -6.52
C GLY A 78 -2.61 -3.47 -6.71
N LEU A 79 -3.15 -2.55 -5.89
CA LEU A 79 -2.75 -1.14 -5.90
C LEU A 79 -1.27 -0.97 -5.53
N LEU A 80 -0.80 -1.66 -4.47
CA LEU A 80 0.61 -1.63 -4.08
C LEU A 80 1.54 -2.06 -5.22
N LYS A 81 1.16 -3.10 -5.96
CA LYS A 81 1.91 -3.58 -7.14
C LYS A 81 1.97 -2.53 -8.25
N THR A 82 0.88 -1.83 -8.51
CA THR A 82 0.83 -0.76 -9.53
C THR A 82 1.68 0.43 -9.11
N GLU A 83 1.56 0.91 -7.88
CA GLU A 83 2.36 2.05 -7.39
C GLU A 83 3.86 1.73 -7.34
N ALA A 84 4.22 0.49 -6.98
CA ALA A 84 5.58 -0.03 -7.05
C ALA A 84 6.16 0.02 -8.47
N SER A 85 5.33 -0.29 -9.48
CA SER A 85 5.73 -0.29 -10.89
C SER A 85 5.88 1.13 -11.43
N ASP A 86 5.01 2.05 -11.03
CA ASP A 86 5.04 3.45 -11.48
C ASP A 86 6.20 4.23 -10.87
N ARG A 87 6.53 4.00 -9.58
CA ARG A 87 7.74 4.57 -8.99
C ARG A 87 9.00 4.05 -9.67
N ALA A 88 9.04 2.76 -10.03
CA ALA A 88 10.16 2.21 -10.77
C ALA A 88 10.32 2.87 -12.15
N GLN A 89 9.23 3.18 -12.84
CA GLN A 89 9.24 3.88 -14.14
C GLN A 89 9.59 5.38 -14.02
N ALA A 90 9.11 6.06 -12.98
CA ALA A 90 9.42 7.47 -12.73
C ALA A 90 10.91 7.68 -12.44
N THR A 91 11.53 6.80 -11.64
CA THR A 91 12.97 6.83 -11.38
C THR A 91 13.80 6.57 -12.65
N PHE A 92 13.32 5.70 -13.55
CA PHE A 92 14.01 5.41 -14.81
C PHE A 92 13.93 6.57 -15.82
N ARG A 93 12.85 7.35 -15.79
CA ARG A 93 12.63 8.48 -16.72
C ARG A 93 13.41 9.74 -16.32
N GLY A 94 13.70 9.92 -15.04
CA GLY A 94 14.51 11.03 -14.53
C GLY A 94 16.03 10.88 -14.72
N ALA A 95 16.52 9.68 -15.03
CA ALA A 95 17.96 9.42 -15.23
C ALA A 95 18.46 9.63 -16.68
N ARG A 96 17.58 10.07 -17.60
CA ARG A 96 17.88 10.29 -19.03
C ARG A 96 17.74 11.76 -19.46
N SER A 97 17.71 12.71 -18.53
CA SER A 97 17.62 14.14 -18.82
C SER A 97 18.82 14.89 -18.28
#